data_AF-A0A946GYY3-F1
#
_entry.id   AF-A0A946GYY3-F1
#
_cell.length_a   1.000
_cell.length_b   1.000
_cell.length_c   1.000
_cell.angle_alpha   90.00
_cell.angle_beta   90.00
_cell.angle_gamma   90.00
#
_symmetry.space_group_name_H-M   'P 1'
#
loop_
_entity.id
_entity.type
_entity.pdbx_description
1 polymer ?
#
loop_
_entity_poly.entity_id
_entity_poly.type
_entity_poly.pdbx_seq_one_letter_code
_entity_poly.pdbx_strand_id
1 'polypeptide(L)'
;MSYSVGFHTSVLLGLLAAVSVSSARADDWPQWGGPKRDIVWRETGIVKELPAGRGPQSLLPRMWSTPIGDGYSGPAVADGRVFITDRQKQKGTERVLCLDAKSGKIIWTHEYRVRYNVSYDAGPRATPTVDGDRVYALGAMGHLFCLDVKNGDVIWQKSYLDDYQANVPVWGMVAAPLIDGDQLIAVVGGDKALVVSFDKATGKELWKSLDDSGVGYSPPVIYTFGKTRQLIIWHPKAVSALNPTTGDVYWQVPFRVKAGLCVPMPRQHGNRLFVTSFYNGPRMIEVGDDPTAARVVWKGNSNSEQRTDKLHSIMPAPVITANNIYGVCSYGQLRCLDVNTGERVWETLKATGDGRWWNAFLIPHEDRYFIHNEQGDLIIAELSPKGYKEISRAKLVQATRRLGSQGRNIVWSHPAFAMKSVFARNDKEIVRVNLAAE
;
A
#
# COMPACT_ATOMS: atom_id res chain seq x y z
N MET A 1 -66.52 -28.34 50.48
CA MET A 1 -65.04 -28.34 50.59
C MET A 1 -64.48 -28.58 49.21
N SER A 2 -63.85 -27.54 48.66
CA SER A 2 -63.49 -27.42 47.25
C SER A 2 -62.29 -28.29 46.89
N TYR A 3 -62.40 -29.02 45.78
CA TYR A 3 -61.27 -29.66 45.10
C TYR A 3 -60.98 -28.90 43.79
N SER A 4 -59.69 -28.61 43.62
CA SER A 4 -59.04 -27.96 42.48
C SER A 4 -58.99 -28.90 41.27
N VAL A 5 -59.31 -28.38 40.08
CA VAL A 5 -58.92 -28.97 38.78
C VAL A 5 -58.38 -27.85 37.91
N GLY A 6 -57.07 -27.91 37.63
CA GLY A 6 -56.36 -26.95 36.78
C GLY A 6 -56.49 -27.29 35.30
N PHE A 7 -56.76 -26.28 34.47
CA PHE A 7 -56.69 -26.37 33.02
C PHE A 7 -55.25 -26.18 32.54
N HIS A 8 -54.78 -27.06 31.65
CA HIS A 8 -53.55 -26.89 30.88
C HIS A 8 -53.82 -25.98 29.68
N THR A 9 -53.02 -24.92 29.52
CA THR A 9 -52.98 -24.11 28.31
C THR A 9 -51.61 -24.27 27.68
N SER A 10 -51.55 -25.00 26.56
CA SER A 10 -50.34 -25.16 25.75
C SER A 10 -50.04 -23.86 25.00
N VAL A 11 -48.88 -23.26 25.24
CA VAL A 11 -48.34 -22.15 24.43
C VAL A 11 -47.31 -22.73 23.46
N LEU A 12 -47.65 -22.77 22.17
CA LEU A 12 -46.69 -23.03 21.10
C LEU A 12 -45.86 -21.75 20.88
N LEU A 13 -44.58 -21.78 21.26
CA LEU A 13 -43.61 -20.75 20.86
C LEU A 13 -43.08 -21.09 19.46
N GLY A 14 -43.46 -20.31 18.45
CA GLY A 14 -42.84 -20.35 17.13
C GLY A 14 -41.45 -19.70 17.17
N LEU A 15 -40.39 -20.48 16.94
CA LEU A 15 -39.05 -19.95 16.69
C LEU A 15 -39.00 -19.36 15.27
N LEU A 16 -38.98 -18.03 15.15
CA LEU A 16 -38.50 -17.36 13.94
C LEU A 16 -36.97 -17.50 13.88
N ALA A 17 -36.47 -18.34 12.98
CA ALA A 17 -35.06 -18.37 12.62
C ALA A 17 -34.73 -17.07 11.85
N ALA A 18 -34.04 -16.15 12.50
CA ALA A 18 -33.45 -14.98 11.84
C ALA A 18 -32.35 -15.47 10.90
N VAL A 19 -32.64 -15.50 9.60
CA VAL A 19 -31.62 -15.69 8.56
C VAL A 19 -30.79 -14.41 8.55
N SER A 20 -29.62 -14.45 9.19
CA SER A 20 -28.58 -13.44 9.03
C SER A 20 -28.15 -13.47 7.57
N VAL A 21 -28.67 -12.53 6.79
CA VAL A 21 -28.16 -12.26 5.45
C VAL A 21 -26.76 -11.68 5.66
N SER A 22 -25.76 -12.55 5.62
CA SER A 22 -24.37 -12.16 5.41
C SER A 22 -24.36 -11.46 4.06
N SER A 23 -24.47 -10.13 4.06
CA SER A 23 -24.17 -9.32 2.89
C SER A 23 -22.78 -9.77 2.44
N ALA A 24 -22.70 -10.40 1.28
CA ALA A 24 -21.43 -10.72 0.65
C ALA A 24 -20.71 -9.39 0.46
N ARG A 25 -19.87 -9.00 1.43
CA ARG A 25 -18.98 -7.86 1.28
C ARG A 25 -18.01 -8.29 0.18
N ALA A 26 -18.17 -7.71 -1.00
CA ALA A 26 -17.07 -7.65 -1.95
C ALA A 26 -15.86 -7.13 -1.17
N ASP A 27 -14.69 -7.75 -1.33
CA ASP A 27 -13.51 -7.35 -0.56
C ASP A 27 -13.18 -5.89 -0.89
N ASP A 28 -13.24 -5.03 0.12
CA ASP A 28 -12.80 -3.63 0.03
C ASP A 28 -11.26 -3.56 -0.02
N TRP A 29 -10.75 -2.41 -0.45
CA TRP A 29 -9.32 -2.07 -0.45
C TRP A 29 -9.08 -0.76 0.31
N PRO A 30 -9.32 -0.72 1.63
CA PRO A 30 -9.48 0.52 2.38
C PRO A 30 -8.18 1.28 2.66
N GLN A 31 -7.02 0.72 2.30
CA GLN A 31 -5.71 1.26 2.65
C GLN A 31 -4.61 0.76 1.72
N TRP A 32 -3.39 1.29 1.90
CA TRP A 32 -2.20 0.79 1.19
C TRP A 32 -2.04 -0.73 1.34
N GLY A 33 -1.95 -1.43 0.22
CA GLY A 33 -1.81 -2.89 0.21
C GLY A 33 -3.08 -3.68 0.59
N GLY A 34 -4.24 -3.03 0.60
CA GLY A 34 -5.53 -3.69 0.80
C GLY A 34 -5.85 -3.95 2.27
N PRO A 35 -6.88 -4.75 2.56
CA PRO A 35 -7.44 -4.87 3.91
C PRO A 35 -6.43 -5.42 4.94
N LYS A 36 -5.43 -6.20 4.48
CA LYS A 36 -4.38 -6.80 5.31
C LYS A 36 -2.99 -6.18 5.11
N ARG A 37 -2.85 -5.08 4.35
CA ARG A 37 -1.56 -4.47 3.97
C ARG A 37 -0.55 -5.46 3.40
N ASP A 38 -1.00 -6.42 2.60
CA ASP A 38 -0.15 -7.46 2.02
C ASP A 38 -0.15 -7.48 0.50
N ILE A 39 -0.92 -6.59 -0.15
CA ILE A 39 -0.99 -6.38 -1.60
C ILE A 39 -1.61 -7.60 -2.30
N VAL A 40 -2.40 -8.41 -1.60
CA VAL A 40 -3.09 -9.58 -2.16
C VAL A 40 -4.55 -9.26 -2.45
N TRP A 41 -5.00 -9.54 -3.68
CA TRP A 41 -6.41 -9.43 -4.07
C TRP A 41 -7.12 -10.77 -3.92
N ARG A 42 -8.22 -10.78 -3.16
CA ARG A 42 -8.85 -12.00 -2.64
C ARG A 42 -10.28 -12.25 -3.12
N GLU A 43 -10.85 -11.36 -3.92
CA GLU A 43 -12.17 -11.60 -4.50
C GLU A 43 -12.13 -12.84 -5.42
N THR A 44 -13.25 -13.55 -5.55
CA THR A 44 -13.36 -14.70 -6.44
C THR A 44 -14.20 -14.36 -7.68
N GLY A 45 -14.18 -15.24 -8.69
CA GLY A 45 -14.93 -15.03 -9.92
C GLY A 45 -14.38 -13.86 -10.72
N ILE A 46 -13.05 -13.83 -10.85
CA ILE A 46 -12.28 -12.86 -11.63
C ILE A 46 -11.84 -13.52 -12.93
N VAL A 47 -11.78 -12.75 -14.02
CA VAL A 47 -11.34 -13.21 -15.34
C VAL A 47 -9.97 -13.90 -15.29
N LYS A 48 -9.79 -14.91 -16.16
CA LYS A 48 -8.50 -15.59 -16.38
C LYS A 48 -7.66 -14.91 -17.46
N GLU A 49 -8.32 -14.31 -18.43
CA GLU A 49 -7.72 -13.47 -19.48
C GLU A 49 -8.38 -12.10 -19.46
N LEU A 50 -7.60 -11.05 -19.74
CA LEU A 50 -8.12 -9.69 -19.79
C LEU A 50 -9.13 -9.53 -20.95
N PRO A 51 -10.26 -8.83 -20.74
CA PRO A 51 -11.34 -8.69 -21.74
C PRO A 51 -10.99 -7.80 -22.95
N ALA A 52 -9.76 -7.31 -23.04
CA ALA A 52 -9.29 -6.50 -24.15
C ALA A 52 -8.87 -7.39 -25.35
N GLY A 53 -8.89 -6.84 -26.57
CA GLY A 53 -8.36 -7.52 -27.75
C GLY A 53 -6.90 -7.93 -27.52
N ARG A 54 -6.47 -9.06 -28.09
CA ARG A 54 -5.12 -9.62 -27.86
C ARG A 54 -4.04 -8.62 -28.32
N GLY A 55 -3.46 -7.87 -27.38
CA GLY A 55 -2.28 -7.04 -27.64
C GLY A 55 -2.06 -5.87 -26.67
N PRO A 56 -0.79 -5.42 -26.52
CA PRO A 56 -0.36 -4.40 -25.55
C PRO A 56 -0.93 -2.98 -25.77
N GLN A 57 -1.63 -2.74 -26.87
CA GLN A 57 -2.23 -1.43 -27.20
C GLN A 57 -3.73 -1.38 -26.93
N SER A 58 -4.38 -2.51 -26.59
CA SER A 58 -5.82 -2.53 -26.35
C SER A 58 -6.12 -1.96 -24.96
N LEU A 59 -6.87 -0.86 -24.91
CA LEU A 59 -7.36 -0.26 -23.67
C LEU A 59 -8.50 -1.10 -23.11
N LEU A 60 -8.43 -1.44 -21.82
CA LEU A 60 -9.49 -2.16 -21.13
C LEU A 60 -10.80 -1.35 -21.12
N PRO A 61 -11.97 -2.00 -21.31
CA PRO A 61 -13.26 -1.33 -21.21
C PRO A 61 -13.45 -0.70 -19.83
N ARG A 62 -13.61 0.62 -19.81
CA ARG A 62 -13.79 1.38 -18.57
C ARG A 62 -15.26 1.39 -18.18
N MET A 63 -15.53 1.16 -16.90
CA MET A 63 -16.85 1.43 -16.30
C MET A 63 -17.09 2.94 -16.24
N TRP A 64 -16.06 3.69 -15.86
CA TRP A 64 -16.04 5.14 -15.82
C TRP A 64 -14.61 5.67 -15.78
N SER A 65 -14.46 6.97 -16.04
CA SER A 65 -13.26 7.77 -15.80
C SER A 65 -13.64 9.11 -15.19
N THR A 66 -12.90 9.55 -14.17
CA THR A 66 -13.12 10.82 -13.48
C THR A 66 -11.86 11.68 -13.52
N PRO A 67 -11.95 12.94 -14.00
CA PRO A 67 -10.80 13.85 -14.01
C PRO A 67 -10.27 14.15 -12.61
N ILE A 68 -8.95 14.07 -12.44
CA ILE A 68 -8.21 14.44 -11.22
C ILE A 68 -6.92 15.17 -11.59
N GLY A 69 -6.29 15.81 -10.61
CA GLY A 69 -4.96 16.42 -10.73
C GLY A 69 -3.84 15.39 -10.66
N ASP A 70 -2.58 15.85 -10.63
CA ASP A 70 -1.42 14.95 -10.55
C ASP A 70 -1.24 14.34 -9.16
N GLY A 71 -0.37 13.32 -9.04
CA GLY A 71 -0.11 12.62 -7.79
C GLY A 71 0.27 11.16 -7.96
N TYR A 72 0.76 10.56 -6.88
CA TYR A 72 1.28 9.20 -6.83
C TYR A 72 0.50 8.28 -5.87
N SER A 73 -0.41 8.84 -5.06
CA SER A 73 -1.23 8.05 -4.14
C SER A 73 -2.02 6.99 -4.91
N GLY A 74 -2.03 5.76 -4.42
CA GLY A 74 -3.02 4.78 -4.85
C GLY A 74 -4.41 5.16 -4.34
N PRO A 75 -5.49 4.64 -4.95
CA PRO A 75 -6.83 4.78 -4.40
C PRO A 75 -7.03 3.87 -3.19
N ALA A 76 -7.95 4.28 -2.32
CA ALA A 76 -8.54 3.41 -1.31
C ALA A 76 -10.02 3.20 -1.68
N VAL A 77 -10.53 1.98 -1.59
CA VAL A 77 -11.92 1.67 -1.90
C VAL A 77 -12.56 1.03 -0.67
N ALA A 78 -13.63 1.62 -0.17
CA ALA A 78 -14.33 1.11 1.01
C ALA A 78 -15.81 1.47 0.95
N ASP A 79 -16.69 0.53 1.26
CA ASP A 79 -18.14 0.72 1.37
C ASP A 79 -18.75 1.49 0.18
N GLY A 80 -18.39 1.05 -1.04
CA GLY A 80 -18.91 1.66 -2.28
C GLY A 80 -18.36 3.06 -2.58
N ARG A 81 -17.30 3.51 -1.91
CA ARG A 81 -16.63 4.79 -2.15
C ARG A 81 -15.18 4.61 -2.55
N VAL A 82 -14.66 5.54 -3.34
CA VAL A 82 -13.24 5.63 -3.72
C VAL A 82 -12.66 6.90 -3.12
N PHE A 83 -11.58 6.76 -2.36
CA PHE A 83 -10.83 7.86 -1.78
C PHE A 83 -9.49 7.98 -2.51
N ILE A 84 -9.17 9.18 -2.95
CA ILE A 84 -7.93 9.46 -3.69
C ILE A 84 -7.46 10.87 -3.37
N THR A 85 -6.16 11.10 -3.51
CA THR A 85 -5.59 12.44 -3.38
C THR A 85 -4.97 12.92 -4.68
N ASP A 86 -5.03 14.23 -4.89
CA ASP A 86 -4.35 14.89 -6.00
C ASP A 86 -3.85 16.28 -5.64
N ARG A 87 -3.03 16.84 -6.53
CA ARG A 87 -2.60 18.23 -6.46
C ARG A 87 -3.16 19.02 -7.63
N GLN A 88 -3.69 20.19 -7.32
CA GLN A 88 -4.07 21.23 -8.29
C GLN A 88 -2.95 22.25 -8.39
N LYS A 89 -1.89 21.92 -9.15
CA LYS A 89 -0.66 22.73 -9.23
C LYS A 89 -0.91 24.22 -9.49
N GLN A 90 -1.81 24.55 -10.41
CA GLN A 90 -2.12 25.95 -10.76
C GLN A 90 -2.80 26.73 -9.63
N LYS A 91 -3.51 26.04 -8.73
CA LYS A 91 -4.16 26.63 -7.56
C LYS A 91 -3.23 26.65 -6.33
N GLY A 92 -2.15 25.88 -6.34
CA GLY A 92 -1.31 25.66 -5.16
C GLY A 92 -2.06 24.91 -4.05
N THR A 93 -2.94 23.98 -4.42
CA THR A 93 -3.75 23.20 -3.47
C THR A 93 -3.53 21.69 -3.63
N GLU A 94 -3.67 20.96 -2.52
CA GLU A 94 -3.84 19.50 -2.50
C GLU A 94 -5.31 19.22 -2.17
N ARG A 95 -5.81 18.06 -2.64
CA ARG A 95 -7.19 17.63 -2.43
C ARG A 95 -7.26 16.19 -1.93
N VAL A 96 -8.22 15.93 -1.06
CA VAL A 96 -8.75 14.59 -0.78
C VAL A 96 -10.13 14.52 -1.42
N LEU A 97 -10.33 13.54 -2.30
CA LEU A 97 -11.60 13.35 -3.01
C LEU A 97 -12.26 12.05 -2.57
N CYS A 98 -13.58 12.09 -2.44
CA CYS A 98 -14.41 10.89 -2.33
C CYS A 98 -15.32 10.80 -3.56
N LEU A 99 -15.29 9.65 -4.23
CA LEU A 99 -16.10 9.35 -5.39
C LEU A 99 -17.03 8.19 -5.06
N ASP A 100 -18.21 8.18 -5.68
CA ASP A 100 -19.06 7.00 -5.74
C ASP A 100 -18.38 5.92 -6.59
N ALA A 101 -18.12 4.73 -6.02
CA ALA A 101 -17.37 3.68 -6.71
C ALA A 101 -18.09 3.12 -7.94
N LYS A 102 -19.42 3.22 -7.99
CA LYS A 102 -20.23 2.73 -9.11
C LYS A 102 -20.20 3.66 -10.32
N SER A 103 -20.35 4.96 -10.09
CA SER A 103 -20.52 5.97 -11.15
C SER A 103 -19.29 6.83 -11.40
N GLY A 104 -18.32 6.85 -10.48
CA GLY A 104 -17.15 7.73 -10.53
C GLY A 104 -17.46 9.19 -10.18
N LYS A 105 -18.70 9.53 -9.84
CA LYS A 105 -19.07 10.92 -9.48
C LYS A 105 -18.39 11.31 -8.17
N ILE A 106 -17.80 12.50 -8.15
CA ILE A 106 -17.28 13.11 -6.92
C ILE A 106 -18.45 13.39 -5.99
N ILE A 107 -18.40 12.84 -4.78
CA ILE A 107 -19.37 13.06 -3.70
C ILE A 107 -18.94 14.30 -2.90
N TRP A 108 -17.67 14.36 -2.51
CA TRP A 108 -17.11 15.50 -1.79
C TRP A 108 -15.63 15.70 -2.13
N THR A 109 -15.13 16.90 -1.81
CA THR A 109 -13.72 17.27 -1.98
C THR A 109 -13.32 18.13 -0.78
N HIS A 110 -12.28 17.69 -0.07
CA HIS A 110 -11.56 18.50 0.89
C HIS A 110 -10.34 19.10 0.19
N GLU A 111 -10.23 20.43 0.12
CA GLU A 111 -9.16 21.15 -0.59
C GLU A 111 -8.45 22.11 0.37
N TYR A 112 -7.11 22.10 0.39
CA TYR A 112 -6.31 22.99 1.23
C TYR A 112 -5.09 23.52 0.48
N ARG A 113 -4.63 24.71 0.86
CA ARG A 113 -3.44 25.34 0.28
C ARG A 113 -2.17 24.65 0.77
N VAL A 114 -1.22 24.44 -0.13
CA VAL A 114 0.08 23.86 0.20
C VAL A 114 1.18 24.41 -0.70
N ARG A 115 2.30 24.76 -0.10
CA ARG A 115 3.52 25.14 -0.81
C ARG A 115 4.44 23.94 -0.89
N TYR A 116 4.77 23.52 -2.11
CA TYR A 116 5.72 22.43 -2.31
C TYR A 116 7.16 22.93 -2.26
N ASN A 117 8.00 22.16 -1.57
CA ASN A 117 9.45 22.31 -1.57
C ASN A 117 10.11 20.92 -1.66
N VAL A 118 9.74 20.17 -2.71
CA VAL A 118 10.19 18.78 -2.97
C VAL A 118 10.67 18.64 -4.41
N SER A 119 11.52 17.65 -4.67
CA SER A 119 12.17 17.48 -5.98
C SER A 119 11.20 17.17 -7.12
N TYR A 120 10.15 16.38 -6.86
CA TYR A 120 9.06 16.15 -7.82
C TYR A 120 7.84 16.96 -7.40
N ASP A 121 7.39 17.84 -8.27
CA ASP A 121 6.29 18.75 -7.98
C ASP A 121 4.89 18.12 -8.16
N ALA A 122 4.79 16.84 -8.54
CA ALA A 122 3.53 16.10 -8.37
C ALA A 122 3.31 15.67 -6.92
N GLY A 123 2.08 15.38 -6.53
CA GLY A 123 1.73 14.79 -5.23
C GLY A 123 0.22 14.80 -5.01
N PRO A 124 -0.32 14.37 -3.85
CA PRO A 124 0.29 13.62 -2.77
C PRO A 124 0.70 12.19 -3.16
N ARG A 125 1.23 11.44 -2.19
CA ARG A 125 1.89 10.14 -2.42
C ARG A 125 1.37 9.03 -1.51
N ALA A 126 0.88 9.36 -0.32
CA ALA A 126 0.32 8.38 0.59
C ALA A 126 -1.10 7.99 0.14
N THR A 127 -1.37 6.69 0.10
CA THR A 127 -2.74 6.20 -0.11
C THR A 127 -3.59 6.52 1.12
N PRO A 128 -4.80 7.10 0.96
CA PRO A 128 -5.71 7.28 2.09
C PRO A 128 -5.97 5.98 2.84
N THR A 129 -6.21 6.06 4.14
CA THR A 129 -6.61 4.92 4.97
C THR A 129 -8.03 5.17 5.47
N VAL A 130 -8.94 4.23 5.21
CA VAL A 130 -10.34 4.30 5.61
C VAL A 130 -10.56 3.31 6.76
N ASP A 131 -11.16 3.78 7.84
CA ASP A 131 -11.57 2.95 8.98
C ASP A 131 -12.93 3.42 9.48
N GLY A 132 -13.96 2.59 9.25
CA GLY A 132 -15.33 2.92 9.61
C GLY A 132 -15.82 4.24 9.01
N ASP A 133 -16.10 5.21 9.88
CA ASP A 133 -16.63 6.52 9.53
C ASP A 133 -15.56 7.60 9.34
N ARG A 134 -14.28 7.20 9.19
CA ARG A 134 -13.12 8.09 9.08
C ARG A 134 -12.26 7.81 7.85
N VAL A 135 -11.67 8.88 7.32
CA VAL A 135 -10.63 8.83 6.28
C VAL A 135 -9.40 9.58 6.78
N TYR A 136 -8.26 8.88 6.82
CA TYR A 136 -6.97 9.45 7.17
C TYR A 136 -6.14 9.68 5.92
N ALA A 137 -5.75 10.92 5.67
CA ALA A 137 -5.03 11.31 4.46
C ALA A 137 -3.78 12.13 4.80
N LEU A 138 -2.66 11.78 4.17
CA LEU A 138 -1.37 12.46 4.35
C LEU A 138 -0.94 13.16 3.05
N GLY A 139 -0.85 14.48 3.11
CA GLY A 139 -0.33 15.33 2.04
C GLY A 139 1.18 15.21 1.87
N ALA A 140 1.72 15.63 0.70
CA ALA A 140 3.15 15.50 0.40
C ALA A 140 4.06 16.31 1.36
N MET A 141 3.50 17.33 2.00
CA MET A 141 4.20 18.25 2.90
C MET A 141 3.90 17.98 4.38
N GLY A 142 3.35 16.83 4.75
CA GLY A 142 3.14 16.46 6.16
C GLY A 142 1.85 17.00 6.79
N HIS A 143 0.84 17.33 5.98
CA HIS A 143 -0.50 17.62 6.46
C HIS A 143 -1.26 16.31 6.62
N LEU A 144 -1.51 15.90 7.86
CA LEU A 144 -2.29 14.71 8.18
C LEU A 144 -3.69 15.13 8.58
N PHE A 145 -4.70 14.63 7.87
CA PHE A 145 -6.11 14.90 8.17
C PHE A 145 -6.81 13.63 8.62
N CYS A 146 -7.73 13.79 9.57
CA CYS A 146 -8.83 12.87 9.80
C CYS A 146 -10.11 13.55 9.35
N LEU A 147 -10.78 12.94 8.37
CA LEU A 147 -11.98 13.46 7.74
C LEU A 147 -13.17 12.56 8.04
N ASP A 148 -14.37 13.14 8.15
CA ASP A 148 -15.61 12.38 8.14
C ASP A 148 -15.81 11.73 6.76
N VAL A 149 -16.10 10.43 6.75
CA VAL A 149 -16.20 9.64 5.50
C VAL A 149 -17.36 10.10 4.59
N LYS A 150 -18.42 10.67 5.17
CA LYS A 150 -19.67 10.98 4.46
C LYS A 150 -19.58 12.30 3.73
N ASN A 151 -18.97 13.32 4.34
CA ASN A 151 -18.97 14.69 3.82
C ASN A 151 -17.57 15.32 3.62
N GLY A 152 -16.51 14.71 4.15
CA GLY A 152 -15.14 15.21 4.01
C GLY A 152 -14.78 16.36 4.97
N ASP A 153 -15.60 16.61 5.98
CA ASP A 153 -15.31 17.61 7.01
C ASP A 153 -14.11 17.18 7.86
N VAL A 154 -13.25 18.15 8.21
CA VAL A 154 -12.10 17.90 9.07
C VAL A 154 -12.57 17.68 10.49
N ILE A 155 -12.25 16.51 11.04
CA ILE A 155 -12.50 16.18 12.46
C ILE A 155 -11.31 16.64 13.29
N TRP A 156 -10.11 16.32 12.83
CA TRP A 156 -8.86 16.85 13.37
C TRP A 156 -7.77 16.83 12.29
N GLN A 157 -6.72 17.63 12.49
CA GLN A 157 -5.56 17.66 11.61
C GLN A 157 -4.25 17.82 12.39
N LYS A 158 -3.15 17.45 11.75
CA LYS A 158 -1.77 17.67 12.23
C LYS A 158 -0.91 18.24 11.12
N SER A 159 0.04 19.08 11.51
CA SER A 159 1.13 19.54 10.66
C SER A 159 2.42 18.93 11.17
N TYR A 160 3.02 18.00 10.44
CA TYR A 160 4.28 17.38 10.88
C TYR A 160 5.40 18.42 11.04
N LEU A 161 5.37 19.49 10.24
CA LEU A 161 6.36 20.55 10.30
C LEU A 161 6.14 21.42 11.54
N ASP A 162 4.90 21.86 11.79
CA ASP A 162 4.63 22.79 12.88
C ASP A 162 4.59 22.08 14.24
N ASP A 163 3.94 20.91 14.31
CA ASP A 163 3.72 20.17 15.54
C ASP A 163 4.97 19.39 15.99
N TYR A 164 5.80 18.93 15.04
CA TYR A 164 6.92 18.02 15.29
C TYR A 164 8.27 18.51 14.78
N GLN A 165 8.33 19.69 14.15
CA GLN A 165 9.55 20.22 13.54
C GLN A 165 10.16 19.23 12.52
N ALA A 166 9.30 18.46 11.86
CA ALA A 166 9.73 17.42 10.94
C ALA A 166 10.32 18.01 9.66
N ASN A 167 11.34 17.34 9.12
CA ASN A 167 11.91 17.69 7.83
C ASN A 167 11.18 16.96 6.70
N VAL A 168 10.75 17.70 5.69
CA VAL A 168 10.18 17.08 4.49
C VAL A 168 11.30 16.40 3.70
N PRO A 169 11.20 15.08 3.44
CA PRO A 169 12.24 14.37 2.71
C PRO A 169 12.21 14.78 1.23
N VAL A 170 13.28 14.49 0.48
CA VAL A 170 13.51 14.99 -0.90
C VAL A 170 12.30 14.78 -1.84
N TRP A 171 11.60 13.65 -1.70
CA TRP A 171 10.44 13.28 -2.50
C TRP A 171 9.09 13.42 -1.77
N GLY A 172 9.04 14.15 -0.65
CA GLY A 172 7.82 14.38 0.13
C GLY A 172 7.44 13.21 1.05
N MET A 173 6.48 13.47 1.94
CA MET A 173 5.92 12.47 2.83
C MET A 173 5.07 11.45 2.04
N VAL A 174 5.26 10.16 2.31
CA VAL A 174 4.62 9.08 1.53
C VAL A 174 4.03 7.95 2.36
N ALA A 175 4.43 7.82 3.63
CA ALA A 175 4.08 6.67 4.45
C ALA A 175 2.59 6.73 4.84
N ALA A 176 1.77 5.89 4.20
CA ALA A 176 0.35 5.77 4.55
C ALA A 176 0.20 5.35 6.02
N PRO A 177 -0.56 6.12 6.84
CA PRO A 177 -0.65 5.87 8.27
C PRO A 177 -1.36 4.54 8.56
N LEU A 178 -1.00 3.85 9.65
CA LEU A 178 -1.51 2.55 10.07
C LEU A 178 -2.58 2.67 11.14
N ILE A 179 -3.72 2.01 10.95
CA ILE A 179 -4.69 1.81 12.02
C ILE A 179 -4.39 0.52 12.78
N ASP A 180 -4.35 0.60 14.11
CA ASP A 180 -4.30 -0.54 15.02
C ASP A 180 -5.20 -0.29 16.24
N GLY A 181 -6.41 -0.86 16.23
CA GLY A 181 -7.42 -0.58 17.26
C GLY A 181 -7.82 0.90 17.24
N ASP A 182 -7.57 1.59 18.35
CA ASP A 182 -7.84 3.03 18.50
C ASP A 182 -6.65 3.92 18.11
N GLN A 183 -5.55 3.31 17.66
CA GLN A 183 -4.34 4.02 17.28
C GLN A 183 -4.28 4.29 15.79
N LEU A 184 -3.83 5.50 15.42
CA LEU A 184 -3.32 5.86 14.11
C LEU A 184 -1.81 6.09 14.23
N ILE A 185 -1.02 5.17 13.68
CA ILE A 185 0.44 5.19 13.72
C ILE A 185 0.98 5.79 12.42
N ALA A 186 1.76 6.86 12.53
CA ALA A 186 2.32 7.59 11.40
C ALA A 186 3.84 7.74 11.50
N VAL A 187 4.51 7.74 10.36
CA VAL A 187 5.95 8.09 10.26
C VAL A 187 6.03 9.59 9.97
N VAL A 188 6.50 10.35 10.97
CA VAL A 188 6.43 11.81 11.03
C VAL A 188 7.79 12.43 10.71
N GLY A 189 8.85 12.02 11.41
CA GLY A 189 10.21 12.51 11.17
C GLY A 189 10.67 13.68 12.05
N GLY A 190 10.07 13.87 13.23
CA GLY A 190 10.48 14.88 14.21
C GLY A 190 11.52 14.36 15.21
N ASP A 191 12.05 15.26 16.06
CA ASP A 191 13.01 14.91 17.12
C ASP A 191 12.40 13.92 18.12
N LYS A 192 13.02 12.73 18.25
CA LYS A 192 12.48 11.56 18.99
C LYS A 192 11.04 11.20 18.62
N ALA A 193 10.60 11.63 17.44
CA ALA A 193 9.26 11.55 16.92
C ALA A 193 9.31 11.09 15.45
N LEU A 194 10.23 10.19 15.12
CA LEU A 194 10.25 9.58 13.80
C LEU A 194 8.93 8.83 13.56
N VAL A 195 8.42 8.15 14.58
CA VAL A 195 7.10 7.51 14.55
C VAL A 195 6.27 8.01 15.71
N VAL A 196 5.01 8.32 15.42
CA VAL A 196 4.04 8.83 16.40
C VAL A 196 2.76 8.02 16.27
N SER A 197 2.21 7.62 17.40
CA SER A 197 0.85 7.09 17.49
C SER A 197 -0.08 8.17 18.00
N PHE A 198 -1.20 8.33 17.30
CA PHE A 198 -2.28 9.21 17.66
C PHE A 198 -3.51 8.40 18.04
N ASP A 199 -4.31 8.92 18.96
CA ASP A 199 -5.70 8.49 19.11
C ASP A 199 -6.44 8.81 17.81
N LYS A 200 -6.97 7.78 17.15
CA LYS A 200 -7.54 7.91 15.80
C LYS A 200 -8.76 8.84 15.77
N ALA A 201 -9.51 8.93 16.87
CA ALA A 201 -10.72 9.73 16.95
C ALA A 201 -10.44 11.22 17.21
N THR A 202 -9.39 11.53 17.98
CA THR A 202 -9.13 12.88 18.48
C THR A 202 -7.83 13.52 17.96
N GLY A 203 -6.92 12.71 17.40
CA GLY A 203 -5.60 13.17 16.97
C GLY A 203 -4.65 13.47 18.14
N LYS A 204 -5.00 13.10 19.37
CA LYS A 204 -4.10 13.26 20.52
C LYS A 204 -2.92 12.31 20.40
N GLU A 205 -1.70 12.79 20.64
CA GLU A 205 -0.51 11.93 20.73
C GLU A 205 -0.65 10.94 21.90
N LEU A 206 -0.47 9.65 21.60
CA LEU A 206 -0.46 8.56 22.57
C LEU A 206 0.98 8.19 22.97
N TRP A 207 1.85 8.06 21.98
CA TRP A 207 3.28 7.84 22.17
C TRP A 207 4.05 8.28 20.92
N LYS A 208 5.36 8.50 21.10
CA LYS A 208 6.31 8.74 20.03
C LYS A 208 7.60 7.96 20.28
N SER A 209 8.28 7.57 19.21
CA SER A 209 9.46 6.73 19.29
C SER A 209 10.40 6.95 18.12
N LEU A 210 11.62 6.44 18.30
CA LEU A 210 12.78 6.53 17.42
C LEU A 210 13.28 7.96 17.17
N ASP A 211 14.60 8.08 17.08
CA ASP A 211 15.30 9.33 16.78
C ASP A 211 16.10 9.19 15.47
N ASP A 212 15.45 9.59 14.37
CA ASP A 212 16.08 9.70 13.07
C ASP A 212 15.54 10.92 12.32
N SER A 213 16.43 11.81 11.91
CA SER A 213 16.07 12.94 11.05
C SER A 213 15.69 12.50 9.64
N GLY A 214 16.06 11.27 9.25
CA GLY A 214 15.59 10.65 8.02
C GLY A 214 14.27 9.91 8.24
N VAL A 215 13.22 10.33 7.52
CA VAL A 215 11.88 9.69 7.60
C VAL A 215 11.83 8.36 6.85
N GLY A 216 12.53 8.28 5.71
CA GLY A 216 12.37 7.18 4.77
C GLY A 216 11.09 7.31 3.94
N TYR A 217 10.72 6.23 3.26
CA TYR A 217 9.58 6.20 2.33
C TYR A 217 8.68 4.96 2.50
N SER A 218 8.93 4.15 3.52
CA SER A 218 8.23 2.89 3.72
C SER A 218 7.03 3.11 4.66
N PRO A 219 5.85 2.57 4.34
CA PRO A 219 4.73 2.61 5.27
C PRO A 219 4.98 1.70 6.48
N PRO A 220 4.46 2.06 7.67
CA PRO A 220 4.51 1.19 8.84
C PRO A 220 3.64 -0.06 8.63
N VAL A 221 4.12 -1.21 9.12
CA VAL A 221 3.40 -2.49 9.04
C VAL A 221 3.54 -3.25 10.35
N ILE A 222 2.48 -3.94 10.78
CA ILE A 222 2.53 -4.84 11.94
C ILE A 222 2.60 -6.28 11.44
N TYR A 223 3.57 -7.02 11.96
CA TYR A 223 3.73 -8.45 11.75
C TYR A 223 3.74 -9.20 13.08
N THR A 224 3.44 -10.50 13.05
CA THR A 224 3.47 -11.34 14.25
C THR A 224 4.58 -12.35 14.13
N PHE A 225 5.60 -12.24 14.99
CA PHE A 225 6.71 -13.19 15.09
C PHE A 225 6.49 -14.06 16.33
N GLY A 226 6.29 -15.37 16.12
CA GLY A 226 5.85 -16.26 17.20
C GLY A 226 4.49 -15.81 17.75
N LYS A 227 4.47 -15.37 19.01
CA LYS A 227 3.27 -14.83 19.69
C LYS A 227 3.26 -13.31 19.80
N THR A 228 4.30 -12.63 19.32
CA THR A 228 4.51 -11.21 19.57
C THR A 228 4.22 -10.39 18.32
N ARG A 229 3.28 -9.44 18.45
CA ARG A 229 3.02 -8.41 17.45
C ARG A 229 4.13 -7.37 17.50
N GLN A 230 4.71 -7.04 16.35
CA GLN A 230 5.78 -6.07 16.22
C GLN A 230 5.45 -5.07 15.12
N LEU A 231 5.48 -3.79 15.46
CA LEU A 231 5.42 -2.68 14.53
C LEU A 231 6.78 -2.52 13.85
N ILE A 232 6.84 -2.79 12.56
CA ILE A 232 8.05 -2.66 11.75
C ILE A 232 8.10 -1.28 11.12
N ILE A 233 9.20 -0.57 11.41
CA ILE A 233 9.52 0.74 10.90
C ILE A 233 10.86 0.65 10.18
N TRP A 234 10.86 0.94 8.87
CA TRP A 234 12.10 0.98 8.11
C TRP A 234 12.47 2.42 7.75
N HIS A 235 13.53 2.90 8.40
CA HIS A 235 14.04 4.25 8.27
C HIS A 235 15.50 4.26 7.79
N PRO A 236 16.07 5.43 7.41
CA PRO A 236 17.35 5.49 6.72
C PRO A 236 18.56 4.92 7.46
N LYS A 237 18.51 4.84 8.80
CA LYS A 237 19.58 4.25 9.63
C LYS A 237 19.40 2.76 9.93
N ALA A 238 18.16 2.27 10.06
CA ALA A 238 17.89 0.91 10.54
C ALA A 238 16.51 0.38 10.14
N VAL A 239 16.36 -0.94 10.26
CA VAL A 239 15.05 -1.59 10.38
C VAL A 239 14.78 -1.80 11.85
N SER A 240 13.66 -1.28 12.34
CA SER A 240 13.31 -1.26 13.76
C SER A 240 11.99 -1.97 14.00
N ALA A 241 11.92 -2.75 15.08
CA ALA A 241 10.68 -3.32 15.57
C ALA A 241 10.30 -2.73 16.91
N LEU A 242 9.05 -2.32 17.04
CA LEU A 242 8.51 -1.69 18.22
C LEU A 242 7.30 -2.48 18.73
N ASN A 243 7.00 -2.32 20.02
CA ASN A 243 5.70 -2.67 20.56
C ASN A 243 4.64 -1.74 19.94
N PRO A 244 3.63 -2.26 19.21
CA PRO A 244 2.63 -1.42 18.57
C PRO A 244 1.74 -0.65 19.56
N THR A 245 1.69 -1.07 20.84
CA THR A 245 0.86 -0.42 21.88
C THR A 245 1.58 0.74 22.54
N THR A 246 2.88 0.62 22.79
CA THR A 246 3.64 1.58 23.62
C THR A 246 4.69 2.37 22.83
N GLY A 247 5.08 1.90 21.65
CA GLY A 247 6.21 2.45 20.90
C GLY A 247 7.58 2.02 21.41
N ASP A 248 7.66 1.18 22.44
CA ASP A 248 8.94 0.69 22.97
C ASP A 248 9.67 -0.13 21.92
N VAL A 249 10.98 0.10 21.78
CA VAL A 249 11.81 -0.61 20.80
C VAL A 249 12.09 -2.02 21.30
N TYR A 250 11.71 -3.03 20.52
CA TYR A 250 12.16 -4.41 20.73
C TYR A 250 13.58 -4.61 20.23
N TRP A 251 13.85 -4.22 18.98
CA TRP A 251 15.18 -4.33 18.37
C TRP A 251 15.36 -3.34 17.22
N GLN A 252 16.63 -3.08 16.89
CA GLN A 252 17.01 -2.36 15.68
C GLN A 252 18.16 -3.08 14.99
N VAL A 253 18.02 -3.34 13.70
CA VAL A 253 19.09 -3.87 12.85
C VAL A 253 19.63 -2.73 11.98
N PRO A 254 20.89 -2.27 12.20
CA PRO A 254 21.46 -1.16 11.44
C PRO A 254 21.48 -1.43 9.94
N PHE A 255 20.88 -0.53 9.17
CA PHE A 255 20.83 -0.59 7.71
C PHE A 255 20.83 0.82 7.13
N ARG A 256 22.03 1.39 6.99
CA ARG A 256 22.22 2.71 6.38
C ARG A 256 21.94 2.66 4.88
N VAL A 257 20.80 3.19 4.44
CA VAL A 257 20.40 3.21 3.04
C VAL A 257 20.79 4.52 2.36
N LYS A 258 21.34 4.43 1.16
CA LYS A 258 21.78 5.59 0.38
C LYS A 258 20.57 6.43 -0.04
N ALA A 259 20.69 7.76 0.13
CA ALA A 259 19.63 8.73 -0.17
C ALA A 259 18.31 8.50 0.59
N GLY A 260 18.31 7.74 1.69
CA GLY A 260 17.10 7.45 2.47
C GLY A 260 16.08 6.56 1.75
N LEU A 261 16.46 5.87 0.68
CA LEU A 261 15.57 5.10 -0.19
C LEU A 261 15.15 3.73 0.39
N CYS A 262 14.58 3.74 1.60
CA CYS A 262 13.77 2.64 2.14
C CYS A 262 12.33 2.82 1.68
N VAL A 263 12.02 2.43 0.43
CA VAL A 263 10.68 2.61 -0.16
C VAL A 263 9.85 1.33 -0.12
N PRO A 264 10.36 0.16 -0.57
CA PRO A 264 9.55 -1.05 -0.56
C PRO A 264 9.08 -1.40 0.85
N MET A 265 7.82 -1.81 0.98
CA MET A 265 7.27 -2.25 2.27
C MET A 265 7.98 -3.55 2.71
N PRO A 266 8.47 -3.65 3.96
CA PRO A 266 9.02 -4.87 4.52
C PRO A 266 8.04 -6.04 4.39
N ARG A 267 8.54 -7.26 4.17
CA ARG A 267 7.70 -8.45 3.96
C ARG A 267 8.06 -9.55 4.93
N GLN A 268 7.08 -10.08 5.65
CA GLN A 268 7.27 -11.22 6.53
C GLN A 268 7.32 -12.55 5.74
N HIS A 269 8.18 -13.46 6.18
CA HIS A 269 8.23 -14.86 5.77
C HIS A 269 8.58 -15.74 6.97
N GLY A 270 7.57 -16.43 7.53
CA GLY A 270 7.74 -17.16 8.79
C GLY A 270 8.19 -16.23 9.92
N ASN A 271 9.28 -16.59 10.61
CA ASN A 271 9.91 -15.75 11.63
C ASN A 271 10.92 -14.73 11.05
N ARG A 272 10.95 -14.54 9.73
CA ARG A 272 11.89 -13.65 9.04
C ARG A 272 11.19 -12.45 8.43
N LEU A 273 11.96 -11.37 8.30
CA LEU A 273 11.57 -10.12 7.68
C LEU A 273 12.54 -9.81 6.52
N PHE A 274 11.98 -9.63 5.34
CA PHE A 274 12.71 -9.26 4.15
C PHE A 274 12.56 -7.77 3.86
N VAL A 275 13.68 -7.12 3.56
CA VAL A 275 13.74 -5.72 3.10
C VAL A 275 14.66 -5.63 1.88
N THR A 276 14.38 -4.70 0.96
CA THR A 276 15.20 -4.46 -0.23
C THR A 276 15.19 -2.99 -0.61
N SER A 277 16.37 -2.46 -0.91
CA SER A 277 16.56 -1.06 -1.29
C SER A 277 17.29 -0.94 -2.61
N PHE A 278 17.10 0.21 -3.28
CA PHE A 278 17.63 0.47 -4.60
C PHE A 278 19.15 0.26 -4.68
N TYR A 279 19.92 1.00 -3.90
CA TYR A 279 21.39 0.88 -3.93
C TYR A 279 21.87 -0.29 -3.12
N ASN A 280 21.46 -0.39 -1.86
CA ASN A 280 22.09 -1.26 -0.88
C ASN A 280 21.61 -2.72 -0.93
N GLY A 281 20.74 -3.06 -1.89
CA GLY A 281 20.25 -4.40 -2.10
C GLY A 281 19.36 -4.91 -0.96
N PRO A 282 19.18 -6.24 -0.88
CA PRO A 282 18.29 -6.86 0.08
C PRO A 282 18.97 -7.33 1.37
N ARG A 283 18.15 -7.53 2.40
CA ARG A 283 18.50 -8.25 3.63
C ARG A 283 17.34 -9.12 4.07
N MET A 284 17.66 -10.29 4.60
CA MET A 284 16.74 -11.12 5.36
C MET A 284 17.16 -11.08 6.83
N ILE A 285 16.24 -10.65 7.67
CA ILE A 285 16.40 -10.54 9.11
C ILE A 285 15.58 -11.65 9.76
N GLU A 286 16.17 -12.44 10.62
CA GLU A 286 15.45 -13.43 11.42
C GLU A 286 15.19 -12.85 12.81
N VAL A 287 13.94 -12.94 13.25
CA VAL A 287 13.51 -12.62 14.60
C VAL A 287 13.55 -13.91 15.41
N GLY A 288 14.28 -13.87 16.53
CA GLY A 288 14.41 -15.00 17.45
C GLY A 288 13.13 -15.26 18.23
N ASP A 289 13.14 -16.34 19.03
CA ASP A 289 12.05 -16.64 19.97
C ASP A 289 11.94 -15.56 21.06
N ASP A 290 13.07 -14.98 21.46
CA ASP A 290 13.12 -13.71 22.17
C ASP A 290 12.71 -12.59 21.21
N PRO A 291 11.59 -11.89 21.47
CA PRO A 291 11.08 -10.84 20.58
C PRO A 291 12.01 -9.64 20.46
N THR A 292 13.04 -9.51 21.32
CA THR A 292 14.09 -8.47 21.28
C THR A 292 15.34 -8.90 20.50
N ALA A 293 15.43 -10.16 20.07
CA ALA A 293 16.55 -10.67 19.32
C ALA A 293 16.25 -10.67 17.82
N ALA A 294 17.06 -9.95 17.04
CA ALA A 294 17.01 -9.99 15.58
C ALA A 294 18.41 -10.00 14.98
N ARG A 295 18.62 -10.81 13.94
CA ARG A 295 19.90 -10.92 13.23
C ARG A 295 19.73 -11.03 11.73
N VAL A 296 20.68 -10.47 10.97
CA VAL A 296 20.73 -10.67 9.52
C VAL A 296 21.17 -12.11 9.23
N VAL A 297 20.34 -12.89 8.55
CA VAL A 297 20.69 -14.26 8.12
C VAL A 297 21.37 -14.29 6.76
N TRP A 298 21.02 -13.36 5.88
CA TRP A 298 21.73 -13.12 4.63
C TRP A 298 21.45 -11.71 4.12
N LYS A 299 22.33 -11.22 3.24
CA LYS A 299 22.24 -9.90 2.60
C LYS A 299 22.83 -9.94 1.18
N GLY A 300 22.51 -8.91 0.40
CA GLY A 300 23.28 -8.59 -0.81
C GLY A 300 24.68 -8.07 -0.48
N ASN A 301 25.56 -8.19 -1.46
CA ASN A 301 26.95 -7.74 -1.45
C ASN A 301 27.16 -6.48 -2.31
N SER A 302 26.17 -6.08 -3.12
CA SER A 302 26.25 -4.88 -3.94
C SER A 302 25.63 -3.65 -3.28
N ASN A 303 26.24 -2.50 -3.52
CA ASN A 303 25.71 -1.17 -3.22
C ASN A 303 25.46 -0.33 -4.50
N SER A 304 25.42 -0.99 -5.67
CA SER A 304 25.31 -0.35 -6.98
C SER A 304 23.88 -0.46 -7.52
N GLU A 305 23.39 0.62 -8.13
CA GLU A 305 22.13 0.59 -8.87
C GLU A 305 22.20 -0.21 -10.19
N GLN A 306 23.41 -0.41 -10.74
CA GLN A 306 23.63 -1.08 -12.03
C GLN A 306 24.17 -2.50 -11.84
N ARG A 307 25.22 -2.67 -11.02
CA ARG A 307 25.82 -3.97 -10.72
C ARG A 307 25.06 -4.67 -9.59
N THR A 308 23.78 -4.95 -9.83
CA THR A 308 22.89 -5.55 -8.83
C THR A 308 23.15 -7.06 -8.74
N ASP A 309 23.40 -7.57 -7.52
CA ASP A 309 23.68 -8.99 -7.30
C ASP A 309 22.40 -9.76 -6.97
N LYS A 310 21.55 -9.22 -6.09
CA LYS A 310 20.27 -9.81 -5.66
C LYS A 310 19.09 -8.91 -6.05
N LEU A 311 18.05 -8.79 -5.23
CA LEU A 311 16.92 -7.90 -5.50
C LEU A 311 17.24 -6.48 -5.03
N HIS A 312 17.33 -5.55 -5.97
CA HIS A 312 17.57 -4.12 -5.73
C HIS A 312 16.31 -3.35 -6.12
N SER A 313 15.26 -3.46 -5.31
CA SER A 313 13.97 -2.86 -5.65
C SER A 313 13.93 -1.39 -5.27
N ILE A 314 13.28 -0.56 -6.09
CA ILE A 314 13.18 0.88 -5.85
C ILE A 314 11.90 1.29 -5.15
N MET A 315 10.73 0.78 -5.56
CA MET A 315 9.41 1.18 -5.07
C MET A 315 8.48 0.01 -4.73
N PRO A 316 8.31 -1.01 -5.60
CA PRO A 316 7.26 -2.00 -5.39
C PRO A 316 7.64 -2.90 -4.21
N ALA A 317 6.65 -3.24 -3.39
CA ALA A 317 6.86 -4.27 -2.38
C ALA A 317 7.07 -5.62 -3.09
N PRO A 318 8.11 -6.38 -2.74
CA PRO A 318 8.30 -7.73 -3.23
C PRO A 318 7.17 -8.65 -2.77
N VAL A 319 6.94 -9.73 -3.51
CA VAL A 319 6.10 -10.85 -3.08
C VAL A 319 7.01 -11.95 -2.56
N ILE A 320 6.63 -12.57 -1.44
CA ILE A 320 7.35 -13.73 -0.89
C ILE A 320 6.39 -14.91 -0.79
N THR A 321 6.81 -16.04 -1.32
CA THR A 321 6.12 -17.33 -1.22
C THR A 321 6.84 -18.22 -0.21
N ALA A 322 6.45 -19.49 -0.11
CA ALA A 322 7.13 -20.46 0.73
C ALA A 322 8.62 -20.64 0.36
N ASN A 323 8.96 -20.52 -0.92
CA ASN A 323 10.31 -20.85 -1.42
C ASN A 323 11.00 -19.70 -2.16
N ASN A 324 10.27 -18.67 -2.58
CA ASN A 324 10.81 -17.67 -3.51
C ASN A 324 10.38 -16.25 -3.19
N ILE A 325 11.20 -15.32 -3.66
CA ILE A 325 10.93 -13.88 -3.62
C ILE A 325 10.81 -13.40 -5.06
N TYR A 326 9.72 -12.69 -5.38
CA TYR A 326 9.50 -12.04 -6.66
C TYR A 326 9.53 -10.52 -6.48
N GLY A 327 10.25 -9.82 -7.35
CA GLY A 327 10.30 -8.36 -7.30
C GLY A 327 10.97 -7.75 -8.52
N VAL A 328 10.73 -6.46 -8.72
CA VAL A 328 11.31 -5.70 -9.82
C VAL A 328 12.54 -4.94 -9.33
N CYS A 329 13.66 -5.16 -9.98
CA CYS A 329 14.89 -4.40 -9.78
C CYS A 329 14.83 -3.06 -10.52
N SER A 330 15.73 -2.17 -10.13
CA SER A 330 15.81 -0.79 -10.57
C SER A 330 15.92 -0.55 -12.06
N TYR A 331 16.35 -1.54 -12.85
CA TYR A 331 16.44 -1.43 -14.30
C TYR A 331 15.36 -2.27 -15.00
N GLY A 332 14.28 -2.56 -14.28
CA GLY A 332 13.11 -3.27 -14.79
C GLY A 332 13.18 -4.77 -14.66
N GLN A 333 14.31 -5.35 -14.24
CA GLN A 333 14.42 -6.82 -14.13
C GLN A 333 13.42 -7.36 -13.11
N LEU A 334 12.36 -8.02 -13.57
CA LEU A 334 11.55 -8.88 -12.72
C LEU A 334 12.38 -10.12 -12.40
N ARG A 335 12.67 -10.33 -11.12
CA ARG A 335 13.51 -11.43 -10.64
C ARG A 335 12.69 -12.40 -9.80
N CYS A 336 13.10 -13.66 -9.86
CA CYS A 336 12.82 -14.67 -8.85
C CYS A 336 14.11 -14.96 -8.09
N LEU A 337 14.02 -14.99 -6.77
CA LEU A 337 15.12 -15.34 -5.88
C LEU A 337 14.71 -16.54 -5.04
N ASP A 338 15.69 -17.34 -4.63
CA ASP A 338 15.54 -18.29 -3.55
C ASP A 338 15.38 -17.54 -2.22
N VAL A 339 14.37 -17.89 -1.42
CA VAL A 339 14.05 -17.15 -0.18
C VAL A 339 15.11 -17.35 0.93
N ASN A 340 15.83 -18.47 0.91
CA ASN A 340 16.77 -18.84 1.97
C ASN A 340 18.17 -18.26 1.76
N THR A 341 18.54 -18.00 0.50
CA THR A 341 19.88 -17.53 0.12
C THR A 341 19.87 -16.16 -0.55
N GLY A 342 18.71 -15.76 -1.09
CA GLY A 342 18.57 -14.59 -1.95
C GLY A 342 19.28 -14.75 -3.30
N GLU A 343 19.70 -15.97 -3.68
CA GLU A 343 20.30 -16.21 -4.99
C GLU A 343 19.27 -16.06 -6.10
N ARG A 344 19.69 -15.49 -7.23
CA ARG A 344 18.82 -15.25 -8.38
C ARG A 344 18.54 -16.58 -9.08
N VAL A 345 17.26 -16.94 -9.16
CA VAL A 345 16.80 -18.15 -9.87
C VAL A 345 16.59 -17.82 -11.35
N TRP A 346 15.94 -16.69 -11.64
CA TRP A 346 15.80 -16.16 -13.00
C TRP A 346 15.56 -14.65 -12.96
N GLU A 347 15.72 -14.01 -14.12
CA GLU A 347 15.24 -12.65 -14.36
C GLU A 347 14.67 -12.47 -15.76
N THR A 348 13.81 -11.48 -15.93
CA THR A 348 13.24 -11.10 -17.22
C THR A 348 12.85 -9.63 -17.24
N LEU A 349 12.75 -9.04 -18.44
CA LEU A 349 12.21 -7.69 -18.66
C LEU A 349 10.78 -7.72 -19.24
N LYS A 350 10.20 -8.91 -19.43
CA LYS A 350 8.93 -9.07 -20.15
C LYS A 350 7.76 -8.31 -19.50
N ALA A 351 7.61 -8.36 -18.17
CA ALA A 351 6.52 -7.68 -17.47
C ALA A 351 6.68 -6.13 -17.40
N THR A 352 7.87 -5.66 -17.73
CA THR A 352 8.33 -4.28 -17.53
C THR A 352 8.91 -3.76 -18.86
N GLY A 353 10.17 -3.34 -18.87
CA GLY A 353 10.96 -2.88 -19.99
C GLY A 353 12.37 -2.59 -19.50
N ASP A 354 13.23 -2.13 -20.41
CA ASP A 354 14.63 -1.82 -20.10
C ASP A 354 14.81 -0.31 -19.84
N GLY A 355 15.53 0.04 -18.78
CA GLY A 355 15.86 1.42 -18.45
C GLY A 355 15.87 1.73 -16.96
N ARG A 356 16.37 2.90 -16.60
CA ARG A 356 16.51 3.27 -15.19
C ARG A 356 15.14 3.54 -14.54
N TRP A 357 14.97 3.04 -13.33
CA TRP A 357 13.79 3.14 -12.47
C TRP A 357 12.52 2.51 -13.04
N TRP A 358 12.67 1.46 -13.84
CA TRP A 358 11.51 0.68 -14.25
C TRP A 358 10.84 0.01 -13.06
N ASN A 359 9.51 -0.08 -13.11
CA ASN A 359 8.71 -0.60 -12.01
C ASN A 359 7.45 -1.34 -12.50
N ALA A 360 7.04 -2.35 -11.73
CA ALA A 360 5.69 -2.90 -11.75
C ALA A 360 5.27 -3.35 -10.34
N PHE A 361 4.01 -3.11 -10.00
CA PHE A 361 3.38 -3.61 -8.79
C PHE A 361 2.88 -5.04 -9.04
N LEU A 362 3.23 -5.96 -8.14
CA LEU A 362 2.86 -7.38 -8.23
C LEU A 362 1.75 -7.66 -7.22
N ILE A 363 0.58 -8.06 -7.71
CA ILE A 363 -0.62 -8.31 -6.90
C ILE A 363 -0.97 -9.79 -7.00
N PRO A 364 -0.63 -10.61 -5.99
CA PRO A 364 -1.04 -12.01 -5.95
C PRO A 364 -2.56 -12.13 -5.92
N HIS A 365 -3.08 -13.11 -6.66
CA HIS A 365 -4.50 -13.40 -6.74
C HIS A 365 -4.70 -14.87 -7.11
N GLU A 366 -5.23 -15.66 -6.17
CA GLU A 366 -5.41 -17.12 -6.33
C GLU A 366 -4.10 -17.79 -6.81
N ASP A 367 -4.11 -18.35 -8.01
CA ASP A 367 -3.03 -19.08 -8.67
C ASP A 367 -2.18 -18.21 -9.62
N ARG A 368 -2.47 -16.91 -9.71
CA ARG A 368 -1.89 -15.98 -10.67
C ARG A 368 -1.54 -14.64 -10.05
N TYR A 369 -1.01 -13.75 -10.88
CA TYR A 369 -0.59 -12.41 -10.50
C TYR A 369 -1.20 -11.41 -11.46
N PHE A 370 -1.76 -10.34 -10.89
CA PHE A 370 -2.03 -9.10 -11.62
C PHE A 370 -0.81 -8.21 -11.47
N ILE A 371 -0.24 -7.76 -12.58
CA ILE A 371 0.96 -6.93 -12.61
C ILE A 371 0.59 -5.59 -13.26
N HIS A 372 0.70 -4.50 -12.49
CA HIS A 372 0.51 -3.15 -13.01
C HIS A 372 1.87 -2.50 -13.23
N ASN A 373 2.29 -2.34 -14.48
CA ASN A 373 3.57 -1.73 -14.80
C ASN A 373 3.45 -0.22 -14.99
N GLU A 374 4.59 0.46 -14.91
CA GLU A 374 4.63 1.93 -15.01
C GLU A 374 4.27 2.49 -16.40
N GLN A 375 4.15 1.66 -17.44
CA GLN A 375 3.62 2.08 -18.74
C GLN A 375 2.09 2.07 -18.76
N GLY A 376 1.45 1.75 -17.64
CA GLY A 376 0.01 1.71 -17.48
C GLY A 376 -0.63 0.41 -17.97
N ASP A 377 0.16 -0.65 -18.19
CA ASP A 377 -0.38 -1.96 -18.52
C ASP A 377 -0.96 -2.62 -17.26
N LEU A 378 -1.98 -3.44 -17.46
CA LEU A 378 -2.34 -4.53 -16.56
C LEU A 378 -2.01 -5.85 -17.26
N ILE A 379 -1.33 -6.73 -16.55
CA ILE A 379 -0.88 -8.03 -17.05
C ILE A 379 -1.40 -9.10 -16.10
N ILE A 380 -1.92 -10.20 -16.65
CA ILE A 380 -2.15 -11.44 -15.91
C ILE A 380 -1.00 -12.39 -16.24
N ALA A 381 -0.33 -12.92 -15.22
CA ALA A 381 0.80 -13.83 -15.38
C ALA A 381 0.89 -14.87 -14.26
N GLU A 382 1.55 -15.99 -14.56
CA GLU A 382 2.03 -16.95 -13.57
C GLU A 382 3.49 -16.64 -13.24
N LEU A 383 3.83 -16.59 -11.94
CA LEU A 383 5.20 -16.50 -11.45
C LEU A 383 5.54 -17.79 -10.70
N SER A 384 6.60 -18.47 -11.13
CA SER A 384 7.10 -19.68 -10.48
C SER A 384 8.62 -19.76 -10.56
N PRO A 385 9.30 -20.68 -9.85
CA PRO A 385 10.74 -20.92 -10.02
C PRO A 385 11.14 -21.31 -11.46
N LYS A 386 10.19 -21.82 -12.26
CA LYS A 386 10.44 -22.17 -13.66
C LYS A 386 10.48 -20.95 -14.58
N GLY A 387 9.93 -19.82 -14.15
CA GLY A 387 9.94 -18.58 -14.92
C GLY A 387 8.69 -17.73 -14.76
N TYR A 388 8.65 -16.70 -15.60
CA TYR A 388 7.50 -15.83 -15.86
C TYR A 388 6.73 -16.34 -17.08
N LYS A 389 5.43 -16.58 -16.94
CA LYS A 389 4.53 -16.91 -18.05
C LYS A 389 3.40 -15.90 -18.12
N GLU A 390 3.45 -15.03 -19.13
CA GLU A 390 2.38 -14.08 -19.43
C GLU A 390 1.15 -14.83 -19.94
N ILE A 391 -0.02 -14.53 -19.37
CA ILE A 391 -1.31 -15.05 -19.81
C ILE A 391 -1.97 -14.01 -20.73
N SER A 392 -2.08 -12.77 -20.29
CA SER A 392 -2.67 -11.68 -21.08
C SER A 392 -2.16 -10.31 -20.62
N ARG A 393 -2.25 -9.32 -21.51
CA ARG A 393 -1.83 -7.93 -21.28
C ARG A 393 -2.75 -6.96 -22.00
N ALA A 394 -3.09 -5.87 -21.32
CA ALA A 394 -3.85 -4.76 -21.88
C ALA A 394 -3.46 -3.43 -21.22
N LYS A 395 -3.79 -2.30 -21.84
CA LYS A 395 -3.67 -0.98 -21.22
C LYS A 395 -4.79 -0.77 -20.21
N LEU A 396 -4.43 -0.41 -18.98
CA LEU A 396 -5.36 0.01 -17.94
C LEU A 396 -5.53 1.54 -17.94
N VAL A 397 -4.40 2.25 -17.96
CA VAL A 397 -4.34 3.71 -18.02
C VAL A 397 -3.19 4.13 -18.92
N GLN A 398 -3.23 5.37 -19.43
CA GLN A 398 -2.08 5.93 -20.14
C GLN A 398 -1.01 6.42 -19.16
N ALA A 399 0.25 6.17 -19.49
CA ALA A 399 1.38 6.81 -18.84
C ALA A 399 1.47 8.28 -19.25
N THR A 400 1.52 9.18 -18.26
CA THR A 400 1.32 10.64 -18.49
C THR A 400 2.45 11.50 -17.96
N ARG A 401 3.18 11.06 -16.93
CA ARG A 401 4.28 11.83 -16.35
C ARG A 401 5.56 11.58 -17.14
N ARG A 402 6.18 12.61 -17.72
CA ARG A 402 7.48 12.47 -18.37
C ARG A 402 8.60 12.31 -17.34
N LEU A 403 9.36 11.21 -17.42
CA LEU A 403 10.57 11.02 -16.63
C LEU A 403 11.74 11.71 -17.34
N GLY A 404 12.10 12.91 -16.87
CA GLY A 404 12.93 13.89 -17.58
C GLY A 404 14.18 13.34 -18.27
N SER A 405 14.99 12.53 -17.58
CA SER A 405 16.26 12.01 -18.11
C SER A 405 16.15 10.72 -18.93
N GLN A 406 14.97 10.12 -19.06
CA GLN A 406 14.78 8.82 -19.71
C GLN A 406 13.81 8.87 -20.90
N GLY A 407 13.20 10.04 -21.19
CA GLY A 407 12.37 10.23 -22.37
C GLY A 407 11.06 9.44 -22.42
N ARG A 408 10.71 8.73 -21.34
CA ARG A 408 9.50 7.88 -21.24
C ARG A 408 8.46 8.47 -20.30
N ASN A 409 7.19 8.19 -20.57
CA ASN A 409 6.11 8.53 -19.66
C ASN A 409 5.91 7.40 -18.64
N ILE A 410 5.41 7.75 -17.44
CA ILE A 410 5.21 6.82 -16.33
C ILE A 410 3.84 6.96 -15.66
N VAL A 411 3.48 5.90 -14.94
CA VAL A 411 2.51 5.84 -13.84
C VAL A 411 3.20 5.18 -12.65
N TRP A 412 3.41 5.93 -11.57
CA TRP A 412 3.96 5.39 -10.31
C TRP A 412 2.93 5.46 -9.19
N SER A 413 1.70 5.00 -9.48
CA SER A 413 0.63 4.87 -8.50
C SER A 413 0.21 3.40 -8.40
N HIS A 414 0.04 2.91 -7.18
CA HIS A 414 -0.42 1.55 -6.94
C HIS A 414 -1.93 1.47 -7.23
N PRO A 415 -2.43 0.43 -7.94
CA PRO A 415 -3.87 0.25 -8.15
C PRO A 415 -4.57 -0.26 -6.88
N ALA A 416 -5.89 -0.10 -6.80
CA ALA A 416 -6.72 -0.78 -5.80
C ALA A 416 -7.62 -1.82 -6.46
N PHE A 417 -7.97 -2.86 -5.72
CA PHE A 417 -8.83 -3.93 -6.21
C PHE A 417 -10.01 -4.15 -5.26
N ALA A 418 -11.21 -3.93 -5.76
CA ALA A 418 -12.45 -4.12 -5.01
C ALA A 418 -13.62 -4.24 -5.98
N MET A 419 -14.75 -4.80 -5.56
CA MET A 419 -15.96 -4.92 -6.40
C MET A 419 -15.68 -5.63 -7.74
N LYS A 420 -14.84 -6.67 -7.70
CA LYS A 420 -14.30 -7.40 -8.85
C LYS A 420 -13.68 -6.49 -9.91
N SER A 421 -13.16 -5.34 -9.50
CA SER A 421 -12.70 -4.28 -10.37
C SER A 421 -11.31 -3.82 -9.96
N VAL A 422 -10.59 -3.27 -10.92
CA VAL A 422 -9.36 -2.52 -10.65
C VAL A 422 -9.64 -1.03 -10.76
N PHE A 423 -9.11 -0.27 -9.80
CA PHE A 423 -9.12 1.19 -9.77
C PHE A 423 -7.68 1.67 -9.93
N ALA A 424 -7.43 2.50 -10.93
CA ALA A 424 -6.09 3.01 -11.21
C ALA A 424 -6.14 4.46 -11.63
N ARG A 425 -5.07 5.19 -11.37
CA ARG A 425 -4.94 6.59 -11.74
C ARG A 425 -3.72 6.86 -12.59
N ASN A 426 -3.76 7.99 -13.29
CA ASN A 426 -2.59 8.66 -13.85
C ASN A 426 -2.68 10.15 -13.49
N ASP A 427 -1.88 11.04 -14.09
CA ASP A 427 -1.89 12.49 -13.75
C ASP A 427 -3.13 13.27 -14.17
N LYS A 428 -4.11 12.63 -14.82
CA LYS A 428 -5.27 13.30 -15.43
C LYS A 428 -6.60 12.70 -15.00
N GLU A 429 -6.61 11.43 -14.64
CA GLU A 429 -7.84 10.68 -14.38
C GLU A 429 -7.61 9.54 -13.39
N ILE A 430 -8.68 9.17 -12.70
CA ILE A 430 -8.85 7.86 -12.05
C ILE A 430 -9.93 7.10 -12.81
N VAL A 431 -9.74 5.80 -12.98
CA VAL A 431 -10.63 4.91 -13.74
C VAL A 431 -11.03 3.71 -12.92
N ARG A 432 -12.17 3.11 -13.27
CA ARG A 432 -12.57 1.77 -12.84
C ARG A 432 -12.73 0.87 -14.05
N VAL A 433 -12.16 -0.33 -13.97
CA VAL A 433 -12.33 -1.40 -14.97
C VAL A 433 -12.88 -2.64 -14.27
N ASN A 434 -13.95 -3.21 -14.81
CA ASN A 434 -14.52 -4.47 -14.32
C ASN A 434 -13.67 -5.66 -14.78
N LEU A 435 -13.38 -6.58 -13.86
CA LEU A 435 -12.61 -7.81 -14.07
C LEU A 435 -13.37 -9.05 -13.58
N ALA A 436 -14.68 -8.95 -13.36
CA ALA A 436 -15.52 -10.10 -13.06
C ALA A 436 -15.53 -11.10 -14.23
N ALA A 437 -15.37 -12.39 -13.91
CA ALA A 437 -15.69 -13.47 -14.84
C ALA A 437 -17.21 -13.51 -15.09
N GLU A 438 -17.59 -13.82 -16.33
CA GLU A 438 -18.99 -14.02 -16.73
C GLU A 438 -19.68 -15.15 -15.94
#